data_AF-A0A5B7C5A9-F1
#
_entry.id   AF-A0A5B7C5A9-F1
#
_cell.length_a   1.000
_cell.length_b   1.000
_cell.length_c   1.000
_cell.angle_alpha   90.00
_cell.angle_beta   90.00
_cell.angle_gamma   90.00
#
_symmetry.space_group_name_H-M   'P 1'
#
loop_
_entity.id
_entity.type
_entity.pdbx_description
1 polymer ?
#
loop_
_entity_poly.entity_id
_entity_poly.type
_entity_poly.pdbx_seq_one_letter_code
_entity_poly.pdbx_strand_id
1 'polypeptide(L)'
;PLSWVANEIHECLTTAVTKEHFLGLIDWVESHRPEPALAKIYSGSGSGNEDYGPALVVSSGQRFPVSKVDFGWGKPAFGSYHFPWGGEAGYVMPMPSPAGNGDWVVYLHLSKGQLELIE
;
A
#
# COMPACT_ATOMS: atom_id res chain seq x y z
N PRO A 1 -15.82 14.28 6.59
CA PRO A 1 -15.78 14.53 5.13
C PRO A 1 -14.55 13.87 4.50
N LEU A 2 -14.57 13.52 3.21
CA LEU A 2 -13.41 12.91 2.54
C LEU A 2 -12.18 13.82 2.55
N SER A 3 -12.38 15.14 2.45
CA SER A 3 -11.30 16.13 2.50
C SER A 3 -10.54 16.12 3.83
N TRP A 4 -11.23 15.84 4.94
CA TRP A 4 -10.57 15.72 6.24
C TRP A 4 -9.61 14.52 6.26
N VAL A 5 -10.05 13.35 5.82
CA VAL A 5 -9.19 12.15 5.72
C VAL A 5 -8.01 12.39 4.77
N ALA A 6 -8.24 13.05 3.65
CA ALA A 6 -7.18 13.40 2.70
C ALA A 6 -6.11 14.32 3.32
N ASN A 7 -6.53 15.28 4.15
CA ASN A 7 -5.60 16.17 4.85
C ASN A 7 -4.77 15.41 5.89
N GLU A 8 -5.39 14.54 6.70
CA GLU A 8 -4.66 13.71 7.67
C GLU A 8 -3.57 12.85 6.99
N ILE A 9 -3.92 12.21 5.86
CA ILE A 9 -2.95 11.44 5.06
C ILE A 9 -1.83 12.34 4.52
N HIS A 10 -2.18 13.53 4.03
CA HIS A 10 -1.21 14.49 3.51
C HIS A 10 -0.22 14.96 4.59
N GLU A 11 -0.70 15.28 5.79
CA GLU A 11 0.13 15.70 6.91
C GLU A 11 1.07 14.57 7.37
N CYS A 12 0.57 13.34 7.46
CA CYS A 12 1.38 12.16 7.78
C CYS A 12 2.51 11.94 6.76
N LEU A 13 2.21 12.05 5.46
CA LEU A 13 3.21 11.88 4.41
C LEU A 13 4.25 13.01 4.38
N THR A 14 3.82 14.26 4.53
CA THR A 14 4.76 15.40 4.47
C THR A 14 5.75 15.42 5.63
N THR A 15 5.38 14.88 6.78
CA THR A 15 6.30 14.71 7.94
C THR A 15 7.22 13.49 7.80
N ALA A 16 6.74 12.39 7.22
CA ALA A 16 7.50 11.14 7.11
C ALA A 16 8.43 11.06 5.89
N VAL A 17 8.10 11.71 4.77
CA VAL A 17 8.87 11.63 3.51
C VAL A 17 10.00 12.67 3.50
N THR A 18 10.86 12.61 4.51
CA THR A 18 12.03 13.50 4.68
C THR A 18 13.32 12.69 4.70
N LYS A 19 14.43 13.29 4.26
CA LYS A 19 15.74 12.64 4.26
C LYS A 19 16.13 12.22 5.68
N GLU A 20 15.87 13.08 6.65
CA GLU A 20 16.19 12.89 8.06
C GLU A 20 15.43 11.70 8.65
N HIS A 21 14.14 11.56 8.31
CA HIS A 21 13.35 10.40 8.72
C HIS A 21 13.90 9.09 8.14
N PHE A 22 14.25 9.06 6.85
CA PHE A 22 14.82 7.85 6.22
C PHE A 22 16.21 7.49 6.79
N LEU A 23 17.06 8.47 7.06
CA LEU A 23 18.35 8.22 7.72
C LEU A 23 18.15 7.67 9.14
N GLY A 24 17.24 8.26 9.91
CA GLY A 24 16.90 7.75 11.25
C GLY A 24 16.34 6.32 11.23
N LEU A 25 15.56 5.96 10.19
CA LEU A 25 15.09 4.58 10.01
C LEU A 25 16.26 3.62 9.74
N ILE A 26 17.24 4.02 8.94
CA ILE A 26 18.45 3.21 8.69
C ILE A 26 19.24 3.03 9.99
N ASP A 27 19.51 4.11 10.72
CA ASP A 27 20.23 4.05 12.00
C ASP A 27 19.51 3.15 13.02
N TRP A 28 18.18 3.24 13.06
CA TRP A 28 17.35 2.36 13.89
C TRP A 28 17.50 0.90 13.47
N VAL A 29 17.43 0.57 12.17
CA VAL A 29 17.63 -0.81 11.69
C VAL A 29 19.02 -1.31 12.04
N GLU A 30 20.08 -0.52 11.80
CA GLU A 30 21.47 -0.92 12.06
C GLU A 30 21.74 -1.16 13.54
N SER A 31 21.16 -0.35 14.43
CA SER A 31 21.32 -0.51 15.89
C SER A 31 20.62 -1.74 16.47
N HIS A 32 19.61 -2.29 15.78
CA HIS A 32 18.85 -3.46 16.23
C HIS A 32 19.28 -4.77 15.55
N ARG A 33 20.30 -4.76 14.68
CA ARG A 33 20.80 -5.99 14.06
C ARG A 33 21.33 -6.95 15.13
N PRO A 34 21.10 -8.27 14.99
CA PRO A 34 20.55 -8.96 13.82
C PRO A 34 19.02 -9.16 13.86
N GLU A 35 18.29 -8.49 14.76
CA GLU A 35 16.87 -8.74 14.96
C GLU A 35 16.04 -8.32 13.73
N PRO A 36 15.12 -9.18 13.24
CA PRO A 36 14.24 -8.83 12.14
C PRO A 36 13.21 -7.79 12.60
N ALA A 37 13.02 -6.75 11.80
CA ALA A 37 11.96 -5.77 12.00
C ALA A 37 10.75 -6.07 11.10
N LEU A 38 9.55 -5.92 11.65
CA LEU A 38 8.30 -6.03 10.91
C LEU A 38 7.42 -4.82 11.25
N ALA A 39 6.85 -4.17 10.23
CA ALA A 39 5.90 -3.10 10.49
C ALA A 39 4.67 -3.68 11.19
N LYS A 40 4.22 -3.01 12.24
CA LYS A 40 3.17 -3.49 13.15
C LYS A 40 1.89 -3.93 12.44
N ILE A 41 1.51 -3.26 11.35
CA ILE A 41 0.36 -3.61 10.51
C ILE A 41 0.45 -5.03 9.92
N TYR A 42 1.66 -5.55 9.76
CA TYR A 42 1.92 -6.89 9.22
C TYR A 42 2.08 -7.97 10.30
N SER A 43 2.13 -7.61 11.58
CA SER A 43 2.40 -8.56 12.67
C SER A 43 1.20 -9.45 13.06
N GLY A 44 0.03 -9.26 12.42
CA GLY A 44 -1.19 -10.04 12.66
C GLY A 44 -1.81 -9.85 14.05
N SER A 45 -3.03 -10.34 14.24
CA SER A 45 -3.77 -10.33 15.53
C SER A 45 -3.21 -11.31 16.57
N GLY A 46 -2.11 -12.01 16.26
CA GLY A 46 -1.45 -12.97 17.16
C GLY A 46 -0.87 -12.38 18.45
N SER A 47 -0.98 -11.06 18.65
CA SER A 47 -0.69 -10.40 19.94
C SER A 47 -1.88 -10.38 20.91
N GLY A 48 -3.03 -10.98 20.54
CA GLY A 48 -4.21 -11.08 21.42
C GLY A 48 -4.85 -9.74 21.74
N ASN A 49 -4.58 -8.71 20.92
CA ASN A 49 -4.96 -7.35 21.22
C ASN A 49 -6.09 -6.92 20.26
N GLU A 50 -7.32 -7.10 20.73
CA GLU A 50 -8.57 -6.74 20.03
C GLU A 50 -8.69 -5.22 19.76
N ASP A 51 -7.80 -4.41 20.33
CA ASP A 51 -7.74 -2.96 20.16
C ASP A 51 -7.23 -2.51 18.77
N TYR A 52 -6.64 -3.42 17.97
CA TYR A 52 -6.26 -3.09 16.60
C TYR A 52 -7.45 -3.28 15.65
N GLY A 53 -8.20 -2.19 15.46
CA GLY A 53 -9.24 -2.11 14.43
C GLY A 53 -8.72 -2.44 13.03
N PRO A 54 -9.62 -2.68 12.06
CA PRO A 54 -9.25 -3.09 10.70
C PRO A 54 -8.28 -2.10 10.06
N ALA A 55 -7.05 -2.53 9.82
CA ALA A 55 -6.03 -1.75 9.15
C ALA A 55 -5.87 -2.20 7.70
N LEU A 56 -5.50 -1.26 6.83
CA LEU A 56 -5.21 -1.52 5.43
C LEU A 56 -3.95 -0.80 4.99
N VAL A 57 -3.25 -1.42 4.05
CA VAL A 57 -2.10 -0.86 3.36
C VAL A 57 -2.56 -0.31 2.04
N VAL A 58 -2.36 1.00 1.83
CA VAL A 58 -2.57 1.63 0.52
C VAL A 58 -1.21 1.83 -0.15
N SER A 59 -1.04 1.26 -1.33
CA SER A 59 0.06 1.60 -2.23
C SER A 59 -0.49 2.32 -3.47
N SER A 60 0.33 3.09 -4.18
CA SER A 60 -0.11 3.78 -5.40
C SER A 60 0.74 3.39 -6.59
N GLY A 61 0.10 2.71 -7.55
CA GLY A 61 0.70 2.36 -8.83
C GLY A 61 0.35 3.36 -9.94
N GLN A 62 -0.27 4.49 -9.60
CA GLN A 62 -0.63 5.56 -10.55
C GLN A 62 0.56 6.07 -11.39
N ARG A 63 1.77 5.99 -10.84
CA ARG A 63 3.01 6.39 -11.52
C ARG A 63 3.83 5.21 -12.01
N PHE A 64 3.31 3.99 -11.92
CA PHE A 64 4.01 2.80 -12.38
C PHE A 64 4.18 2.85 -13.90
N PRO A 65 5.40 2.83 -14.44
CA PRO A 65 5.66 3.08 -15.86
C PRO A 65 5.41 1.83 -16.71
N VAL A 66 4.25 1.18 -16.57
CA VAL A 66 3.90 -0.05 -17.30
C VAL A 66 4.00 0.12 -18.82
N SER A 67 3.69 1.31 -19.31
CA SER A 67 3.78 1.66 -20.74
C SER A 67 5.21 1.77 -21.29
N LYS A 68 6.23 1.74 -20.41
CA LYS A 68 7.64 1.68 -20.79
C LYS A 68 8.17 0.25 -20.91
N VAL A 69 7.37 -0.75 -20.51
CA VAL A 69 7.71 -2.16 -20.71
C VAL A 69 7.42 -2.49 -22.16
N ASP A 70 8.45 -2.79 -22.94
CA ASP A 70 8.32 -3.26 -24.32
C ASP A 70 9.51 -4.17 -24.62
N PHE A 71 9.22 -5.42 -24.95
CA PHE A 71 10.23 -6.44 -25.25
C PHE A 71 10.46 -6.63 -26.76
N GLY A 72 9.89 -5.75 -27.60
CA GLY A 72 9.96 -5.82 -29.07
C GLY A 72 8.64 -6.20 -29.74
N TRP A 73 7.56 -6.39 -28.97
CA TRP A 73 6.22 -6.73 -29.47
C TRP A 73 5.16 -5.69 -29.09
N GLY A 74 5.58 -4.52 -28.60
CA GLY A 74 4.69 -3.45 -28.17
C GLY A 74 4.43 -3.47 -26.67
N LYS A 75 3.62 -2.50 -26.24
CA LYS A 75 3.33 -2.23 -24.84
C LYS A 75 2.29 -3.20 -24.27
N PRO A 76 2.30 -3.47 -22.95
CA PRO A 76 1.26 -4.22 -22.28
C PRO A 76 -0.11 -3.59 -22.53
N ALA A 77 -1.07 -4.42 -22.96
CA ALA A 77 -2.47 -4.01 -23.06
C ALA A 77 -3.15 -3.91 -21.69
N PHE A 78 -2.60 -4.60 -20.68
CA PHE A 78 -3.14 -4.67 -19.32
C PHE A 78 -2.03 -4.98 -18.32
N GLY A 79 -2.13 -4.42 -17.10
CA GLY A 79 -1.30 -4.78 -15.97
C GLY A 79 -2.16 -4.83 -14.71
N SER A 80 -2.12 -5.95 -14.00
CA SER A 80 -2.77 -6.13 -12.71
C SER A 80 -1.76 -6.18 -11.58
N TYR A 81 -2.21 -5.81 -10.39
CA TYR A 81 -1.46 -6.03 -9.17
C TYR A 81 -2.06 -7.20 -8.40
N HIS A 82 -1.22 -8.17 -8.04
CA HIS A 82 -1.62 -9.26 -7.16
C HIS A 82 -0.62 -9.29 -5.99
N PHE A 83 -1.14 -9.09 -4.79
CA PHE A 83 -0.36 -9.11 -3.56
C PHE A 83 -0.96 -10.13 -2.60
N PRO A 84 -0.65 -11.43 -2.77
CA PRO A 84 -1.14 -12.48 -1.89
C PRO A 84 -0.32 -12.45 -0.59
N TRP A 85 -0.55 -11.42 0.22
CA TRP A 85 0.03 -11.35 1.55
C TRP A 85 -0.78 -12.26 2.46
N GLY A 86 -0.12 -13.24 3.09
CA GLY A 86 -0.74 -14.18 4.03
C GLY A 86 -1.03 -13.56 5.42
N GLY A 87 -0.97 -12.24 5.54
CA GLY A 87 -1.33 -11.52 6.76
C GLY A 87 -2.77 -11.01 6.73
N GLU A 88 -3.24 -10.51 7.88
CA GLU A 88 -4.63 -10.12 8.09
C GLU A 88 -4.95 -8.68 7.65
N ALA A 89 -3.93 -7.89 7.31
CA ALA A 89 -4.12 -6.52 6.85
C ALA A 89 -4.74 -6.48 5.45
N GLY A 90 -5.71 -5.58 5.26
CA GLY A 90 -6.25 -5.29 3.95
C GLY A 90 -5.20 -4.64 3.04
N TYR A 91 -5.33 -4.79 1.73
CA TYR A 91 -4.45 -4.17 0.74
C TYR A 91 -5.25 -3.48 -0.36
N VAL A 92 -4.84 -2.25 -0.70
CA VAL A 92 -5.48 -1.40 -1.69
C VAL A 92 -4.42 -0.83 -2.64
N MET A 93 -4.65 -0.95 -3.94
CA MET A 93 -3.77 -0.43 -4.98
C MET A 93 -4.55 0.23 -6.11
N PRO A 94 -4.70 1.58 -6.11
CA PRO A 94 -5.06 2.33 -7.30
C PRO A 94 -4.00 2.22 -8.41
N MET A 95 -4.47 1.90 -9.61
CA MET A 95 -3.69 1.79 -10.84
C MET A 95 -4.34 2.61 -11.96
N PRO A 96 -3.56 3.11 -12.94
CA PRO A 96 -4.15 3.75 -14.12
C PRO A 96 -4.95 2.74 -14.94
N SER A 97 -6.02 3.19 -15.57
CA SER A 97 -6.80 2.36 -16.49
C SER A 97 -5.93 1.97 -17.70
N PRO A 98 -6.00 0.70 -18.15
CA PRO A 98 -5.32 0.27 -19.37
C PRO A 98 -5.81 1.01 -20.62
N ALA A 99 -7.02 1.58 -20.58
CA ALA A 99 -7.56 2.39 -21.67
C ALA A 99 -6.80 3.72 -21.87
N GLY A 100 -6.00 4.16 -20.90
CA GLY A 100 -5.22 5.40 -21.00
C GLY A 100 -6.08 6.67 -21.10
N ASN A 101 -7.34 6.60 -20.69
CA ASN A 101 -8.34 7.67 -20.81
C ASN A 101 -8.43 8.58 -19.56
N GLY A 102 -7.54 8.40 -18.58
CA GLY A 102 -7.56 9.13 -17.31
C GLY A 102 -8.35 8.43 -16.20
N ASP A 103 -9.08 7.35 -16.51
CA ASP A 103 -9.71 6.53 -15.50
C ASP A 103 -8.67 5.72 -14.72
N TRP A 104 -9.11 5.15 -13.60
CA TRP A 104 -8.29 4.35 -12.71
C TRP A 104 -9.08 3.14 -12.23
N VAL A 105 -8.35 2.08 -11.90
CA VAL A 105 -8.87 0.83 -11.35
C VAL A 105 -8.31 0.68 -9.94
N VAL A 106 -9.14 0.25 -8.99
CA VAL A 106 -8.72 -0.03 -7.62
C VAL A 106 -8.70 -1.53 -7.39
N TYR A 107 -7.52 -2.08 -7.15
CA TYR A 107 -7.37 -3.46 -6.71
C TYR A 107 -7.53 -3.53 -5.19
N LEU A 108 -8.48 -4.33 -4.72
CA LEU A 108 -8.79 -4.52 -3.31
C LEU A 108 -8.55 -5.98 -2.93
N HIS A 109 -7.80 -6.19 -1.86
CA HIS A 109 -7.68 -7.48 -1.19
C HIS A 109 -8.03 -7.27 0.28
N LEU A 110 -9.25 -7.64 0.65
CA LEU A 110 -9.84 -7.39 1.96
C LEU A 110 -10.46 -8.68 2.52
N SER A 111 -10.77 -8.68 3.81
CA SER A 111 -11.55 -9.77 4.39
C SER A 111 -12.96 -9.80 3.79
N LYS A 112 -13.59 -10.98 3.77
CA LYS A 112 -14.93 -11.16 3.18
C LYS A 112 -15.97 -10.21 3.75
N GLY A 113 -16.00 -10.03 5.08
CA GLY A 113 -16.96 -9.12 5.72
C GLY A 113 -16.75 -7.65 5.36
N GLN A 114 -15.51 -7.24 5.05
CA GLN A 114 -15.24 -5.88 4.55
C GLN A 114 -15.69 -5.70 3.09
N LEU A 115 -15.56 -6.74 2.26
CA LEU A 115 -16.04 -6.70 0.87
C LEU A 115 -17.58 -6.56 0.81
N GLU A 116 -18.30 -7.29 1.65
CA GLU A 116 -19.77 -7.24 1.75
C GLU A 116 -20.32 -5.86 2.14
N LEU A 117 -19.50 -5.00 2.75
CA LEU A 117 -19.88 -3.62 3.12
C LEU A 117 -19.56 -2.59 2.02
N ILE A 118 -18.70 -2.94 1.07
CA ILE A 118 -18.25 -2.06 -0.02
C ILE A 118 -19.08 -2.27 -1.29
N GLU A 119 -19.54 -3.51 -1.54
CA GLU A 119 -20.46 -3.86 -2.63
C GLU A 119 -21.90 -3.36 -2.38
#